data_AF-A0A8H3MB16-F1
#
_entry.id   AF-A0A8H3MB16-F1
#
_cell.length_a   1.000
_cell.length_b   1.000
_cell.length_c   1.000
_cell.angle_alpha   90.00
_cell.angle_beta   90.00
_cell.angle_gamma   90.00
#
_symmetry.space_group_name_H-M   'P 1'
#
loop_
_entity.id
_entity.type
_entity.pdbx_description
1 polymer ?
#
loop_
_entity_poly.entity_id
_entity_poly.type
_entity_poly.pdbx_seq_one_letter_code
_entity_poly.pdbx_strand_id
1 'polypeptide(L)'
;MILKSFRLKILIDELPILEHTKRYYFNIYGDANCFLCGVHKKVFHHIWLCPEVINLIHAHLDLIILFIRQFILENTKIHITLNEILSLGIWDVAYCDDKFIFVDLLRGFIPQLLIKHLQRFLTISQIHSLLTSIVESNTDFTKRSIWIPYCQALNIWKNDLNITRNIKRYFYRVDSFLHLHGIDHTNSERSCEGLLQFVYFSVNSFNYLVFGII
;
A
#
# COMPACT_ATOMS: atom_id res chain seq x y z
N MET A 1 -8.46 -17.39 4.29
CA MET A 1 -7.03 -17.64 3.98
C MET A 1 -6.46 -16.69 2.90
N ILE A 2 -7.14 -16.46 1.78
CA ILE A 2 -6.64 -15.61 0.66
C ILE A 2 -6.50 -14.11 1.02
N LEU A 3 -7.42 -13.56 1.82
CA LEU A 3 -7.39 -12.14 2.22
C LEU A 3 -6.22 -11.81 3.16
N LYS A 4 -5.86 -12.72 4.08
CA LYS A 4 -4.74 -12.55 5.02
C LYS A 4 -3.39 -12.44 4.28
N SER A 5 -3.14 -13.33 3.31
CA SER A 5 -1.90 -13.27 2.51
C SER A 5 -1.81 -12.00 1.67
N PHE A 6 -2.93 -11.50 1.13
CA PHE A 6 -2.95 -10.25 0.38
C PHE A 6 -2.67 -9.03 1.27
N ARG A 7 -3.30 -8.95 2.45
CA ARG A 7 -3.03 -7.90 3.44
C ARG A 7 -1.56 -7.84 3.83
N LEU A 8 -0.98 -9.01 4.13
CA LEU A 8 0.45 -9.10 4.44
C LEU A 8 1.31 -8.54 3.31
N LYS A 9 1.04 -8.93 2.06
CA LYS A 9 1.78 -8.42 0.89
C LYS A 9 1.64 -6.92 0.68
N ILE A 10 0.48 -6.34 0.96
CA ILE A 10 0.31 -4.88 0.92
C ILE A 10 1.16 -4.22 2.00
N LEU A 11 1.08 -4.73 3.22
CA LEU A 11 1.74 -4.14 4.39
C LEU A 11 3.26 -4.10 4.24
N ILE A 12 3.86 -5.19 3.74
CA ILE A 12 5.32 -5.32 3.58
C ILE A 12 5.81 -4.89 2.19
N ASP A 13 4.94 -4.28 1.39
CA ASP A 13 5.21 -3.83 0.01
C ASP A 13 5.75 -4.94 -0.93
N GLU A 14 5.26 -6.18 -0.75
CA GLU A 14 5.60 -7.37 -1.56
C GLU A 14 4.50 -7.75 -2.55
N LEU A 15 3.67 -6.79 -2.97
CA LEU A 15 2.80 -7.02 -4.12
C LEU A 15 3.67 -7.34 -5.34
N PRO A 16 3.37 -8.40 -6.13
CA PRO A 16 4.21 -8.83 -7.25
C PRO A 16 4.08 -7.86 -8.45
N ILE A 17 4.57 -6.64 -8.28
CA ILE A 17 4.61 -5.61 -9.30
C ILE A 17 5.69 -5.93 -10.34
N LEU A 18 5.60 -5.26 -11.50
CA LEU A 18 6.53 -5.45 -12.61
C LEU A 18 8.00 -5.35 -12.16
N GLU A 19 8.30 -4.43 -11.24
CA GLU A 19 9.64 -4.22 -10.71
C GLU A 19 10.20 -5.44 -9.97
N HIS A 20 9.41 -6.13 -9.14
CA HIS A 20 9.83 -7.41 -8.54
C HIS A 20 10.07 -8.47 -9.62
N THR A 21 9.30 -8.46 -10.71
CA THR A 21 9.48 -9.44 -11.79
C THR A 21 10.70 -9.14 -12.66
N LYS A 22 11.12 -7.87 -12.80
CA LYS A 22 12.36 -7.50 -13.49
C LYS A 22 13.60 -8.14 -12.87
N ARG A 23 13.60 -8.40 -11.55
CA ARG A 23 14.69 -9.13 -10.88
C ARG A 23 15.04 -10.46 -11.56
N TYR A 24 14.03 -11.15 -12.10
CA TYR A 24 14.19 -12.47 -12.70
C TYR A 24 14.11 -12.49 -14.23
N TYR A 25 13.52 -11.45 -14.83
CA TYR A 25 13.18 -11.39 -16.24
C TYR A 25 13.57 -10.04 -16.87
N PHE A 26 14.71 -9.48 -16.47
CA PHE A 26 15.16 -8.18 -16.96
C PHE A 26 15.27 -8.17 -18.49
N ASN A 27 15.79 -9.23 -19.12
CA ASN A 27 15.85 -9.36 -20.59
C ASN A 27 14.51 -9.26 -21.31
N ILE A 28 13.40 -9.54 -20.61
CA ILE A 28 12.06 -9.48 -21.18
C ILE A 28 11.44 -8.10 -21.00
N TYR A 29 11.65 -7.48 -19.84
CA TYR A 29 10.97 -6.26 -19.44
C TYR A 29 11.82 -5.01 -19.56
N GLY A 30 13.14 -5.15 -19.58
CA GLY A 30 14.14 -4.09 -19.61
C GLY A 30 13.84 -2.93 -18.67
N ASP A 31 14.14 -1.74 -19.16
CA ASP A 31 13.82 -0.45 -18.54
C ASP A 31 12.37 0.01 -18.78
N ALA A 32 11.44 -0.89 -19.11
CA ALA A 32 10.07 -0.49 -19.42
C ALA A 32 9.49 0.43 -18.34
N ASN A 33 8.94 1.55 -18.81
CA ASN A 33 8.15 2.47 -18.01
C ASN A 33 6.91 1.75 -17.45
N CYS A 34 6.25 2.39 -16.50
CA CYS A 34 4.98 1.91 -15.98
C CYS A 34 4.00 1.68 -17.14
N PHE A 35 3.52 0.46 -17.31
CA PHE A 35 2.55 0.10 -18.36
C PHE A 35 1.16 0.74 -18.16
N LEU A 36 0.91 1.38 -17.01
CA LEU A 36 -0.30 2.16 -16.78
C LEU A 36 -0.15 3.58 -17.33
N CYS A 37 0.83 4.35 -16.83
CA CYS A 37 0.97 5.77 -17.19
C CYS A 37 1.95 6.03 -18.36
N GLY A 38 2.76 5.06 -18.76
CA GLY A 38 3.75 5.18 -19.84
C GLY A 38 4.96 6.08 -19.57
N VAL A 39 4.93 6.90 -18.51
CA VAL A 39 5.91 7.98 -18.28
C VAL A 39 7.01 7.62 -17.29
N HIS A 40 6.66 7.03 -16.14
CA HIS A 40 7.60 6.89 -15.03
C HIS A 40 8.29 5.52 -15.02
N LYS A 41 9.60 5.51 -14.73
CA LYS A 41 10.29 4.28 -14.29
C LYS A 41 9.66 3.81 -12.98
N LYS A 42 9.43 2.51 -12.86
CA LYS A 42 8.64 1.98 -11.75
C LYS A 42 9.52 1.81 -10.51
N VAL A 43 9.45 2.76 -9.58
CA VAL A 43 9.85 2.55 -8.17
C VAL A 43 8.72 1.85 -7.42
N PHE A 44 9.00 1.10 -6.34
CA PHE A 44 7.98 0.34 -5.59
C PHE A 44 6.74 1.17 -5.22
N HIS A 45 6.97 2.39 -4.74
CA HIS A 45 5.92 3.35 -4.36
C HIS A 45 5.07 3.87 -5.53
N HIS A 46 5.51 3.69 -6.78
CA HIS A 46 4.82 4.23 -7.95
C HIS A 46 3.40 3.65 -8.12
N ILE A 47 3.09 2.45 -7.62
CA ILE A 47 1.72 1.92 -7.74
C ILE A 47 0.69 2.82 -7.05
N TRP A 48 1.08 3.47 -5.95
CA TRP A 48 0.22 4.37 -5.17
C TRP A 48 0.23 5.80 -5.72
N LEU A 49 1.31 6.19 -6.40
CA LEU A 49 1.49 7.53 -6.97
C LEU A 49 1.23 7.60 -8.48
N CYS A 50 0.84 6.49 -9.09
CA CYS A 50 0.58 6.43 -10.53
C CYS A 50 -0.55 7.43 -10.86
N PRO A 51 -0.40 8.29 -11.88
CA PRO A 51 -1.46 9.23 -12.28
C PRO A 51 -2.82 8.55 -12.52
N GLU A 52 -2.79 7.31 -13.04
CA GLU A 52 -3.99 6.49 -13.28
C GLU A 52 -4.66 5.97 -12.00
N VAL A 53 -3.99 6.03 -10.85
CA VAL A 53 -4.44 5.46 -9.57
C VAL A 53 -4.67 6.52 -8.51
N ILE A 54 -3.87 7.61 -8.52
CA ILE A 54 -3.84 8.60 -7.45
C ILE A 54 -5.19 9.26 -7.20
N ASN A 55 -5.97 9.53 -8.27
CA ASN A 55 -7.31 10.09 -8.15
C ASN A 55 -8.30 9.14 -7.45
N LEU A 56 -8.15 7.83 -7.66
CA LEU A 56 -8.96 6.82 -6.95
C LEU A 56 -8.62 6.81 -5.47
N ILE A 57 -7.33 6.97 -5.12
CA ILE A 57 -6.88 7.02 -3.73
C ILE A 57 -7.42 8.27 -3.04
N HIS A 58 -7.39 9.43 -3.70
CA HIS A 58 -7.99 10.65 -3.16
C HIS A 58 -9.51 10.49 -2.93
N ALA A 59 -10.23 9.94 -3.90
CA ALA A 59 -11.66 9.69 -3.73
C ALA A 59 -11.95 8.72 -2.57
N HIS A 60 -11.14 7.68 -2.40
CA HIS A 60 -11.27 6.74 -1.28
C HIS A 60 -10.92 7.38 0.07
N LEU A 61 -9.91 8.25 0.11
CA LEU A 61 -9.58 9.05 1.28
C LEU A 61 -10.77 9.88 1.76
N ASP A 62 -11.45 10.58 0.85
CA ASP A 62 -12.62 11.38 1.17
C ASP A 62 -13.73 10.51 1.78
N LEU A 63 -13.95 9.31 1.24
CA LEU A 63 -14.91 8.34 1.80
C LEU A 63 -14.52 7.88 3.20
N ILE A 64 -13.24 7.64 3.47
CA ILE A 64 -12.76 7.24 4.82
C ILE A 64 -12.98 8.37 5.83
N ILE A 65 -12.69 9.63 5.47
CA ILE A 65 -12.91 10.78 6.35
C ILE A 65 -14.41 10.94 6.66
N LEU A 66 -15.25 10.84 5.64
CA LEU A 66 -16.70 10.89 5.80
C LEU A 66 -17.21 9.73 6.69
N PHE A 67 -16.66 8.53 6.50
CA PHE A 67 -17.01 7.37 7.29
C PHE A 67 -16.65 7.54 8.77
N ILE A 68 -15.45 8.04 9.09
CA ILE A 68 -15.04 8.33 10.47
C ILE A 68 -16.01 9.32 11.13
N ARG A 69 -16.32 10.42 10.43
CA ARG A 69 -17.24 11.45 10.92
C ARG A 69 -18.63 10.88 11.19
N GLN A 70 -19.16 10.11 10.24
CA GLN A 70 -20.50 9.53 10.34
C GLN A 70 -20.57 8.51 11.48
N PHE A 71 -19.55 7.66 11.62
CA PHE A 71 -19.48 6.68 12.69
C PHE A 71 -19.53 7.33 14.08
N ILE A 72 -18.81 8.44 14.27
CA ILE A 72 -18.82 9.16 15.54
C ILE A 72 -20.18 9.79 15.80
N LEU A 73 -20.78 10.44 14.79
CA LEU A 73 -22.11 11.03 14.91
C LEU A 73 -23.16 10.00 15.31
N GLU A 74 -23.16 8.83 14.68
CA GLU A 74 -24.14 7.78 14.94
C GLU A 74 -24.04 7.23 16.37
N ASN A 75 -22.80 7.03 16.85
CA ASN A 75 -22.49 6.41 18.14
C ASN A 75 -22.56 7.38 19.33
N THR A 76 -22.34 8.68 19.13
CA THR A 76 -22.19 9.65 20.22
C THR A 76 -23.17 10.82 20.15
N LYS A 77 -23.81 11.04 18.99
CA LYS A 77 -24.59 12.25 18.65
C LYS A 77 -23.77 13.55 18.65
N ILE A 78 -22.44 13.47 18.75
CA ILE A 78 -21.54 14.61 18.65
C ILE A 78 -21.29 14.92 17.17
N HIS A 79 -21.46 16.19 16.80
CA HIS A 79 -21.11 16.68 15.48
C HIS A 79 -19.66 17.14 15.44
N ILE A 80 -18.86 16.48 14.61
CA ILE A 80 -17.47 16.86 14.34
C ILE A 80 -17.39 17.43 12.93
N THR A 81 -16.60 18.48 12.76
CA THR A 81 -16.33 19.05 11.44
C THR A 81 -15.31 18.21 10.67
N LEU A 82 -15.33 18.29 9.33
CA LEU A 82 -14.30 17.64 8.50
C LEU A 82 -12.91 18.21 8.79
N ASN A 83 -12.83 19.52 9.06
CA ASN A 83 -11.57 20.20 9.37
C ASN A 83 -10.91 19.67 10.64
N GLU A 84 -11.68 19.30 11.66
CA GLU A 84 -11.13 18.67 12.87
C GLU A 84 -10.46 17.33 12.58
N ILE A 85 -11.04 16.51 11.70
CA ILE A 85 -10.43 15.25 11.28
C ILE A 85 -9.20 15.53 10.41
N LEU A 86 -9.31 16.43 9.43
CA LEU A 86 -8.22 16.81 8.53
C LEU A 86 -7.01 17.41 9.25
N SER A 87 -7.23 18.09 10.37
CA SER A 87 -6.17 18.72 11.17
C SER A 87 -5.15 17.74 11.76
N LEU A 88 -5.42 16.42 11.72
CA LEU A 88 -4.49 15.40 12.18
C LEU A 88 -3.23 15.28 11.31
N GLY A 89 -3.23 15.79 10.08
CA GLY A 89 -2.03 15.82 9.22
C GLY A 89 -1.52 14.44 8.79
N ILE A 90 -2.38 13.41 8.80
CA ILE A 90 -2.08 12.01 8.41
C ILE A 90 -2.67 11.63 7.04
N TRP A 91 -3.20 12.62 6.31
CA TRP A 91 -4.07 12.43 5.14
C TRP A 91 -3.36 12.71 3.81
N ASP A 92 -2.08 13.02 3.82
CA ASP A 92 -1.36 13.25 2.57
C ASP A 92 -1.26 11.94 1.77
N VAL A 93 -1.27 12.03 0.44
CA VAL A 93 -1.08 10.87 -0.47
C VAL A 93 0.33 10.86 -1.06
N ALA A 94 1.00 12.01 -1.08
CA ALA A 94 2.36 12.14 -1.58
C ALA A 94 3.36 11.42 -0.66
N TYR A 95 4.37 10.80 -1.25
CA TYR A 95 5.42 10.10 -0.51
C TYR A 95 6.22 11.06 0.38
N CYS A 96 6.39 10.69 1.64
CA CYS A 96 7.23 11.39 2.60
C CYS A 96 7.86 10.38 3.56
N ASP A 97 9.20 10.34 3.62
CA ASP A 97 9.93 9.38 4.48
C ASP A 97 9.72 9.64 5.98
N ASP A 98 9.50 10.91 6.35
CA ASP A 98 9.52 11.36 7.75
C ASP A 98 8.12 11.53 8.36
N LYS A 99 7.06 11.24 7.59
CA LYS A 99 5.67 11.50 8.01
C LYS A 99 4.77 10.33 7.68
N PHE A 100 3.84 10.07 8.59
CA PHE A 100 2.74 9.15 8.34
C PHE A 100 1.80 9.75 7.30
N ILE A 101 1.49 8.99 6.25
CA ILE A 101 0.62 9.42 5.15
C ILE A 101 -0.59 8.48 5.00
N PHE A 102 -1.59 8.89 4.22
CA PHE A 102 -2.79 8.09 4.00
C PHE A 102 -2.49 6.74 3.36
N VAL A 103 -1.44 6.66 2.54
CA VAL A 103 -1.01 5.39 1.93
C VAL A 103 -0.60 4.37 3.02
N ASP A 104 -0.05 4.82 4.15
CA ASP A 104 0.27 3.92 5.28
C ASP A 104 -1.01 3.39 5.93
N LEU A 105 -2.02 4.25 6.10
CA LEU A 105 -3.35 3.85 6.56
C LEU A 105 -4.03 2.88 5.60
N LEU A 106 -3.89 3.14 4.29
CA LEU A 106 -4.39 2.27 3.22
C LEU A 106 -3.75 0.88 3.28
N ARG A 107 -2.46 0.82 3.64
CA ARG A 107 -1.70 -0.43 3.82
C ARG A 107 -2.03 -1.18 5.10
N GLY A 108 -2.65 -0.51 6.08
CA GLY A 108 -3.12 -1.11 7.33
C GLY A 108 -2.36 -0.66 8.58
N PHE A 109 -1.47 0.34 8.48
CA PHE A 109 -0.87 0.98 9.65
C PHE A 109 -1.86 1.98 10.26
N ILE A 110 -2.03 1.97 11.58
CA ILE A 110 -2.91 2.90 12.28
C ILE A 110 -2.06 3.86 13.10
N PRO A 111 -2.12 5.18 12.84
CA PRO A 111 -1.33 6.14 13.60
C PRO A 111 -1.92 6.32 15.00
N GLN A 112 -1.06 6.37 16.02
CA GLN A 112 -1.52 6.57 17.40
C GLN A 112 -2.26 7.90 17.57
N LEU A 113 -1.92 8.91 16.75
CA LEU A 113 -2.59 10.20 16.71
C LEU A 113 -4.09 10.07 16.39
N LEU A 114 -4.45 9.20 15.44
CA LEU A 114 -5.85 8.92 15.11
C LEU A 114 -6.57 8.27 16.29
N ILE A 115 -5.94 7.28 16.94
CA ILE A 115 -6.52 6.60 18.11
C ILE A 115 -6.78 7.60 19.25
N LYS A 116 -5.79 8.42 19.59
CA LYS A 116 -5.92 9.46 20.63
C LYS A 116 -7.04 10.45 20.31
N HIS A 117 -7.18 10.82 19.03
CA HIS A 117 -8.28 11.68 18.61
C HIS A 117 -9.64 11.00 18.81
N LEU A 118 -9.79 9.74 18.38
CA LEU A 118 -11.03 8.98 18.50
C LEU A 118 -11.43 8.71 19.96
N GLN A 119 -10.45 8.50 20.86
CA GLN A 119 -10.67 8.29 22.30
C GLN A 119 -11.39 9.45 23.00
N ARG A 120 -11.40 10.65 22.40
CA ARG A 120 -12.16 11.80 22.91
C ARG A 120 -13.67 11.63 22.78
N PHE A 121 -14.11 10.73 21.90
CA PHE A 121 -15.52 10.56 21.53
C PHE A 121 -16.02 9.13 21.73
N LEU A 122 -15.17 8.14 21.45
CA LEU A 122 -15.56 6.74 21.35
C LEU A 122 -14.96 5.89 22.47
N THR A 123 -15.68 4.84 22.84
CA THR A 123 -15.15 3.77 23.70
C THR A 123 -14.12 2.92 22.94
N ILE A 124 -13.28 2.18 23.67
CA ILE A 124 -12.27 1.29 23.08
C ILE A 124 -12.89 0.27 22.10
N SER A 125 -14.05 -0.30 22.45
CA SER A 125 -14.77 -1.25 21.59
C SER A 125 -15.23 -0.61 20.28
N GLN A 126 -15.79 0.60 20.35
CA GLN A 126 -16.21 1.37 19.17
C GLN A 126 -15.03 1.74 18.28
N ILE A 127 -13.91 2.17 18.88
CA ILE A 127 -12.67 2.45 18.14
C ILE A 127 -12.18 1.20 17.42
N HIS A 128 -12.14 0.06 18.11
CA HIS A 128 -11.74 -1.20 17.49
C HIS A 128 -12.64 -1.56 16.31
N SER A 129 -13.96 -1.42 16.45
CA SER A 129 -14.94 -1.66 15.37
C SER A 129 -14.73 -0.74 14.16
N LEU A 130 -14.54 0.56 14.42
CA LEU A 130 -14.26 1.56 13.39
C LEU A 130 -12.97 1.24 12.63
N LEU A 131 -11.87 0.98 13.36
CA LEU A 131 -10.58 0.67 12.75
C LEU A 131 -10.62 -0.64 11.96
N THR A 132 -11.32 -1.66 12.46
CA THR A 132 -11.56 -2.90 11.72
C THR A 132 -12.26 -2.62 10.39
N SER A 133 -13.32 -1.81 10.42
CA SER A 133 -14.10 -1.44 9.24
C SER A 133 -13.26 -0.63 8.23
N ILE A 134 -12.42 0.30 8.71
CA ILE A 134 -11.49 1.07 7.86
C ILE A 134 -10.50 0.13 7.18
N VAL A 135 -9.85 -0.77 7.92
CA VAL A 135 -8.86 -1.71 7.36
C VAL A 135 -9.51 -2.66 6.35
N GLU A 136 -10.74 -3.12 6.62
CA GLU A 136 -11.51 -3.94 5.68
C GLU A 136 -11.84 -3.18 4.40
N SER A 137 -12.35 -1.95 4.52
CA SER A 137 -12.66 -1.08 3.39
C SER A 137 -11.41 -0.77 2.55
N ASN A 138 -10.29 -0.42 3.20
CA ASN A 138 -9.00 -0.18 2.56
C ASN A 138 -8.48 -1.41 1.82
N THR A 139 -8.60 -2.59 2.43
CA THR A 139 -8.21 -3.86 1.79
C THR A 139 -9.04 -4.13 0.55
N ASP A 140 -10.36 -3.98 0.65
CA ASP A 140 -11.28 -4.27 -0.44
C ASP A 140 -11.09 -3.28 -1.60
N PHE A 141 -11.01 -1.98 -1.30
CA PHE A 141 -10.68 -0.93 -2.27
C PHE A 141 -9.34 -1.22 -2.97
N THR A 142 -8.27 -1.48 -2.22
CA THR A 142 -6.94 -1.77 -2.79
C THR A 142 -7.00 -3.00 -3.70
N LYS A 143 -7.74 -4.04 -3.30
CA LYS A 143 -7.87 -5.25 -4.10
C LYS A 143 -8.66 -5.01 -5.38
N ARG A 144 -9.84 -4.41 -5.29
CA ARG A 144 -10.81 -4.30 -6.38
C ARG A 144 -10.53 -3.16 -7.33
N SER A 145 -10.16 -2.01 -6.79
CA SER A 145 -10.01 -0.77 -7.55
C SER A 145 -8.59 -0.55 -8.04
N ILE A 146 -7.58 -1.17 -7.39
CA ILE A 146 -6.18 -0.99 -7.77
C ILE A 146 -5.58 -2.30 -8.28
N TRP A 147 -5.56 -3.35 -7.45
CA TRP A 147 -4.75 -4.54 -7.73
C TRP A 147 -5.29 -5.42 -8.86
N ILE A 148 -6.61 -5.67 -8.89
CA ILE A 148 -7.24 -6.45 -9.97
C ILE A 148 -7.08 -5.73 -11.33
N PRO A 149 -7.43 -4.44 -11.47
CA PRO A 149 -7.21 -3.68 -12.71
C PRO A 149 -5.73 -3.64 -13.12
N TYR A 150 -4.83 -3.44 -12.16
CA TYR A 150 -3.39 -3.50 -12.40
C TYR A 150 -2.96 -4.85 -13.01
N CYS A 151 -3.43 -5.97 -12.45
CA CYS A 151 -3.11 -7.30 -12.97
C CYS A 151 -3.68 -7.53 -14.38
N GLN A 152 -4.88 -7.03 -14.66
CA GLN A 152 -5.51 -7.12 -15.97
C GLN A 152 -4.72 -6.32 -17.01
N ALA A 153 -4.43 -5.05 -16.72
CA ALA A 153 -3.63 -4.19 -17.59
C ALA A 153 -2.23 -4.76 -17.83
N LEU A 154 -1.59 -5.34 -16.81
CA LEU A 154 -0.30 -6.00 -16.97
C LEU A 154 -0.36 -7.21 -17.91
N ASN A 155 -1.45 -7.97 -17.89
CA ASN A 155 -1.63 -9.11 -18.78
C ASN A 155 -1.89 -8.66 -20.22
N ILE A 156 -2.70 -7.62 -20.43
CA ILE A 156 -2.91 -7.02 -21.76
C ILE A 156 -1.56 -6.55 -22.33
N TRP A 157 -0.82 -5.75 -21.57
CA TRP A 157 0.50 -5.25 -21.98
C TRP A 157 1.50 -6.38 -22.31
N LYS A 158 1.49 -7.48 -21.54
CA LYS A 158 2.32 -8.66 -21.86
C LYS A 158 1.90 -9.34 -23.16
N ASN A 159 0.60 -9.42 -23.43
CA ASN A 159 0.08 -10.05 -24.64
C ASN A 159 0.44 -9.20 -25.87
N ASP A 160 0.35 -7.87 -25.78
CA ASP A 160 0.72 -6.95 -26.86
C ASP A 160 2.21 -7.08 -27.22
N LEU A 161 3.06 -7.37 -26.22
CA LEU A 161 4.49 -7.67 -26.40
C LEU A 161 4.79 -9.14 -26.72
N ASN A 162 3.78 -9.98 -26.93
CA ASN A 162 3.91 -11.42 -27.17
C ASN A 162 4.73 -12.17 -26.10
N ILE A 163 4.71 -11.71 -24.85
CA ILE A 163 5.49 -12.30 -23.74
C ILE A 163 4.79 -13.57 -23.25
N THR A 164 5.13 -14.70 -23.86
CA THR A 164 4.58 -16.02 -23.49
C THR A 164 5.28 -16.63 -22.28
N ARG A 165 4.64 -17.64 -21.68
CA ARG A 165 5.24 -18.45 -20.60
C ARG A 165 6.50 -19.19 -21.06
N ASN A 166 6.59 -19.55 -22.34
CA ASN A 166 7.75 -20.22 -22.92
C ASN A 166 8.94 -19.27 -23.02
N ILE A 167 8.72 -18.02 -23.44
CA ILE A 167 9.74 -16.96 -23.42
C ILE A 167 10.26 -16.73 -22.00
N LYS A 168 9.36 -16.65 -21.01
CA LYS A 168 9.76 -16.53 -19.59
C LYS A 168 10.61 -17.68 -19.10
N ARG A 169 10.27 -18.92 -19.47
CA ARG A 169 11.07 -20.09 -19.10
C ARG A 169 12.45 -20.08 -19.74
N TYR A 170 12.53 -19.65 -20.99
CA TYR A 170 13.78 -19.56 -21.73
C TYR A 170 14.75 -18.53 -21.13
N PHE A 171 14.25 -17.35 -20.74
CA PHE A 171 15.06 -16.27 -20.18
C PHE A 171 15.14 -16.23 -18.65
N TYR A 172 14.66 -17.26 -17.95
CA TYR A 172 14.67 -17.27 -16.48
C TYR A 172 16.11 -17.23 -15.94
N ARG A 173 16.47 -16.16 -15.22
CA ARG A 173 17.82 -15.92 -14.64
C ARG A 173 18.98 -15.91 -15.66
N VAL A 174 18.70 -15.77 -16.96
CA VAL A 174 19.76 -15.70 -17.99
C VAL A 174 20.57 -14.42 -17.86
N ASP A 175 19.91 -13.27 -17.63
CA ASP A 175 20.54 -12.06 -17.07
C ASP A 175 19.60 -11.49 -16.01
N SER A 176 19.93 -11.74 -14.74
CA SER A 176 19.21 -11.13 -13.63
C SER A 176 19.60 -9.66 -13.51
N PHE A 177 18.66 -8.79 -13.09
CA PHE A 177 18.94 -7.37 -12.83
C PHE A 177 20.19 -7.15 -11.93
N LEU A 178 20.44 -8.09 -11.01
CA LEU A 178 21.60 -8.12 -10.10
C LEU A 178 22.95 -8.27 -10.81
N HIS A 179 22.98 -8.84 -12.01
CA HIS A 179 24.21 -9.00 -12.81
C HIS A 179 24.58 -7.75 -13.61
N LEU A 180 23.60 -6.88 -13.91
CA LEU A 180 23.77 -5.71 -14.78
C LEU A 180 23.89 -4.39 -14.00
N HIS A 181 23.23 -4.29 -12.85
CA HIS A 181 23.36 -3.18 -11.92
C HIS A 181 23.92 -3.71 -10.60
N GLY A 182 25.19 -3.39 -10.33
CA GLY A 182 25.88 -3.80 -9.11
C GLY A 182 25.06 -3.50 -7.86
N ILE A 183 25.14 -4.40 -6.88
CA ILE A 183 24.43 -4.26 -5.61
C ILE A 183 24.94 -2.98 -4.93
N ASP A 184 24.09 -1.97 -4.83
CA ASP A 184 24.35 -0.85 -3.92
C ASP A 184 24.11 -1.33 -2.49
N HIS A 185 25.20 -1.78 -1.86
CA HIS A 185 25.22 -2.28 -0.48
C HIS A 185 24.92 -1.20 0.56
N THR A 186 24.71 0.06 0.16
CA THR A 186 24.38 1.14 1.11
C THR A 186 22.93 1.15 1.59
N ASN A 187 22.05 0.31 1.01
CA ASN A 187 20.62 0.28 1.33
C ASN A 187 20.12 -1.02 1.99
N SER A 188 21.00 -1.94 2.42
CA SER A 188 20.56 -3.19 3.08
C SER A 188 19.78 -2.92 4.39
N GLU A 189 20.04 -1.81 5.05
CA GLU A 189 19.35 -1.39 6.28
C GLU A 189 17.97 -0.75 6.03
N ARG A 190 17.57 -0.51 4.76
CA ARG A 190 16.24 0.02 4.41
C ARG A 190 15.29 -1.03 3.82
N SER A 191 15.68 -2.31 3.86
CA SER A 191 14.85 -3.40 3.33
C SER A 191 13.80 -3.87 4.34
N CYS A 192 12.73 -4.52 3.86
CA CYS A 192 11.64 -5.07 4.67
C CYS A 192 12.07 -6.02 5.79
N GLU A 193 13.35 -6.39 5.90
CA GLU A 193 13.90 -7.15 7.03
C GLU A 193 13.70 -6.45 8.37
N GLY A 194 13.83 -5.12 8.43
CA GLY A 194 13.53 -4.35 9.65
C GLY A 194 12.04 -4.45 10.03
N LEU A 195 11.13 -4.27 9.07
CA LEU A 195 9.68 -4.41 9.26
C LEU A 195 9.26 -5.85 9.60
N LEU A 196 9.89 -6.85 8.99
CA LEU A 196 9.69 -8.26 9.32
C LEU A 196 10.12 -8.54 10.76
N GLN A 197 11.26 -8.00 11.20
CA GLN A 197 11.71 -8.12 12.59
C GLN A 197 10.68 -7.49 13.56
N PHE A 198 10.03 -6.39 13.22
CA PHE A 198 8.97 -5.81 14.07
C PHE A 198 7.67 -6.61 14.07
N VAL A 199 7.22 -7.10 12.91
CA VAL A 199 6.03 -7.97 12.80
C VAL A 199 6.25 -9.29 13.54
N TYR A 200 7.48 -9.82 13.53
CA TYR A 200 7.83 -11.05 14.25
C TYR A 200 8.09 -10.86 15.76
N PHE A 201 8.62 -9.70 16.20
CA PHE A 201 9.09 -9.51 17.58
C PHE A 201 8.31 -8.47 18.41
N SER A 202 7.27 -7.80 17.88
CA SER A 202 6.38 -6.90 18.64
C SER A 202 7.12 -5.81 19.45
N VAL A 203 8.19 -5.24 18.90
CA VAL A 203 8.97 -4.19 19.59
C VAL A 203 8.39 -2.80 19.26
N ASN A 204 7.75 -2.19 20.26
CA ASN A 204 7.14 -0.85 20.20
C ASN A 204 8.19 0.26 20.01
N SER A 205 8.56 0.55 18.76
CA SER A 205 9.54 1.61 18.44
C SER A 205 9.05 2.67 17.45
N PHE A 206 7.83 2.54 16.93
CA PHE A 206 7.19 3.58 16.11
C PHE A 206 5.80 3.97 16.63
N ASN A 207 5.39 5.22 16.40
CA ASN A 207 4.12 5.81 16.86
C ASN A 207 2.86 5.26 16.11
N TYR A 208 2.87 4.02 15.63
CA TYR A 208 1.78 3.38 14.89
C TYR A 208 1.57 1.91 15.29
N LEU A 209 0.35 1.42 15.12
CA LEU A 209 -0.03 0.02 15.34
C LEU A 209 -0.32 -0.68 14.01
N VAL A 210 -0.04 -1.97 13.93
CA VAL A 210 -0.41 -2.81 12.80
C VAL A 210 -1.67 -3.60 13.15
N PHE A 211 -2.76 -3.39 12.42
CA PHE A 211 -4.07 -3.92 12.78
C PHE A 211 -4.46 -5.12 11.90
N GLY A 212 -4.85 -6.25 12.51
CA GLY A 212 -5.45 -7.40 11.81
C GLY A 212 -4.49 -8.45 11.23
N ILE A 213 -3.27 -8.59 11.76
CA ILE A 213 -2.33 -9.68 11.40
C ILE A 213 -2.49 -10.94 12.26
N ILE A 214 -3.18 -10.84 13.40
CA ILE A 214 -3.48 -11.99 14.27
C ILE A 214 -4.90 -12.48 13.95
#